data_AF-A0AAN0JP00-F1
#
_entry.id   AF-A0AAN0JP00-F1
#
_cell.length_a   1.000
_cell.length_b   1.000
_cell.length_c   1.000
_cell.angle_alpha   90.00
_cell.angle_beta   90.00
_cell.angle_gamma   90.00
#
_symmetry.space_group_name_H-M   'P 1'
#
loop_
_entity.id
_entity.type
_entity.pdbx_description
1 polymer ?
#
loop_
_entity_poly.entity_id
_entity_poly.type
_entity_poly.pdbx_seq_one_letter_code
_entity_poly.pdbx_strand_id
1 'polypeptide(L)'
;MGGPVEYILLLLSVVLVVSTLTGSTNNYYNEPTGNKGFTDCSVTKKFFELTNESLTPYPLTRGRRFHWKAQLHNRKTIQWGILHFTMTYNFKNYTNITFFDVKLNLCDSLDDLIHTRCPLQPGTYQMNYNAKVPNQFWPAQYKAYIATYDDKGEQTLCQTMELVIAS
;
A
#
# COMPACT_ATOMS: atom_id res chain seq x y z
N MET A 1 44.80 -42.23 -4.07
CA MET A 1 43.61 -43.09 -3.96
C MET A 1 42.88 -42.68 -2.68
N GLY A 2 41.99 -41.69 -2.78
CA GLY A 2 41.12 -41.29 -1.67
C GLY A 2 40.10 -42.39 -1.42
N GLY A 3 40.03 -42.89 -0.19
CA GLY A 3 39.21 -44.03 0.15
C GLY A 3 37.71 -43.72 0.09
N PRO A 4 36.84 -44.75 0.02
CA PRO A 4 35.38 -44.58 0.01
C PRO A 4 34.85 -43.82 1.23
N VAL A 5 35.64 -43.74 2.30
CA VAL A 5 35.32 -43.05 3.56
C VAL A 5 35.32 -41.51 3.40
N GLU A 6 36.22 -40.95 2.58
CA GLU A 6 36.28 -39.50 2.34
C GLU A 6 35.08 -39.02 1.51
N TYR A 7 34.62 -39.86 0.57
CA TYR A 7 33.45 -39.56 -0.27
C TYR A 7 32.14 -39.58 0.53
N ILE A 8 32.02 -40.47 1.52
CA ILE A 8 30.85 -40.56 2.41
C ILE A 8 30.77 -39.35 3.35
N LEU A 9 31.92 -38.91 3.89
CA LEU A 9 31.99 -37.72 4.75
C LEU A 9 31.63 -36.43 3.99
N LEU A 10 32.07 -36.29 2.75
CA LEU A 10 31.71 -35.16 1.90
C LEU A 10 30.20 -35.14 1.59
N LEU A 11 29.60 -36.29 1.25
CA LEU A 11 28.15 -36.37 0.98
C LEU A 11 27.29 -36.04 2.21
N LEU A 12 27.68 -36.50 3.41
CA LEU A 12 26.98 -36.15 4.66
C LEU A 12 27.03 -34.65 4.97
N SER A 13 28.15 -33.98 4.67
CA SER A 13 28.29 -32.54 4.88
C SER A 13 27.38 -31.71 3.95
N VAL A 14 27.17 -32.18 2.71
CA VAL A 14 26.28 -31.51 1.74
C VAL A 14 24.80 -31.70 2.13
N VAL A 15 24.41 -32.88 2.63
CA VAL A 15 23.03 -33.13 3.06
C VAL A 15 22.64 -32.26 4.28
N LEU A 16 23.55 -32.06 5.24
CA LEU A 16 23.33 -31.20 6.41
C LEU A 16 23.14 -29.71 6.03
N VAL A 17 23.83 -29.23 4.98
CA VAL A 17 23.67 -27.86 4.50
C VAL A 17 22.33 -27.67 3.77
N VAL A 18 21.81 -28.69 3.09
CA VAL A 18 20.51 -28.60 2.38
C VAL A 18 19.33 -28.68 3.36
N SER A 19 19.44 -29.44 4.46
CA SER A 19 18.36 -29.55 5.47
C SER A 19 18.14 -28.28 6.30
N THR A 20 19.07 -27.32 6.29
CA THR A 20 18.93 -26.04 7.01
C THR A 20 18.41 -24.90 6.12
N LEU A 21 18.26 -25.13 4.80
CA LEU A 21 17.77 -24.12 3.85
C LEU A 21 16.30 -24.27 3.45
N THR A 22 15.63 -25.36 3.84
CA THR A 22 14.17 -25.45 3.77
C THR A 22 13.53 -25.00 5.07
N GLY A 23 13.84 -23.78 5.50
CA GLY A 23 12.98 -23.01 6.39
C GLY A 23 11.74 -22.59 5.60
N SER A 24 10.80 -23.52 5.40
CA SER A 24 9.47 -23.21 4.89
C SER A 24 8.76 -22.37 5.96
N THR A 25 8.98 -21.06 5.91
CA THR A 25 8.05 -20.12 6.52
C THR A 25 6.74 -20.26 5.75
N ASN A 26 5.90 -21.19 6.22
CA ASN A 26 4.49 -21.19 5.91
C ASN A 26 3.93 -19.89 6.51
N ASN A 27 4.08 -18.79 5.78
CA ASN A 27 3.34 -17.57 6.03
C ASN A 27 1.89 -17.91 5.67
N TYR A 28 1.18 -18.44 6.67
CA TYR A 28 -0.27 -18.36 6.73
C TYR A 28 -0.58 -16.88 6.60
N TYR A 29 -0.89 -16.44 5.38
CA TYR A 29 -1.43 -15.12 5.12
C TYR A 29 -2.81 -15.13 5.77
N ASN A 30 -2.86 -14.73 7.03
CA ASN A 30 -4.09 -14.37 7.69
C ASN A 30 -4.65 -13.19 6.89
N GLU A 31 -5.85 -13.35 6.33
CA GLU A 31 -6.61 -12.22 5.78
C GLU A 31 -6.64 -11.11 6.85
N PRO A 32 -6.15 -9.90 6.55
CA PRO A 32 -6.06 -8.85 7.56
C PRO A 32 -7.47 -8.38 7.90
N THR A 33 -7.98 -8.82 9.04
CA THR A 33 -9.16 -8.23 9.69
C THR A 33 -8.69 -7.04 10.54
N GLY A 34 -8.81 -5.84 10.00
CA GLY A 34 -8.46 -4.56 10.64
C GLY A 34 -7.61 -3.64 9.73
N ASN A 35 -7.49 -2.34 10.08
CA ASN A 35 -6.75 -1.28 9.34
C ASN A 35 -5.23 -1.53 9.18
N LYS A 36 -4.75 -2.78 9.20
CA LYS A 36 -3.34 -3.11 9.04
C LYS A 36 -2.91 -2.81 7.61
N GLY A 37 -2.20 -1.69 7.43
CA GLY A 37 -1.66 -1.26 6.16
C GLY A 37 -1.78 0.24 5.92
N PHE A 38 -2.66 0.95 6.64
CA PHE A 38 -2.84 2.40 6.56
C PHE A 38 -2.44 3.05 7.89
N THR A 39 -1.72 4.16 7.84
CA THR A 39 -1.25 4.89 9.02
C THR A 39 -1.45 6.39 8.80
N ASP A 40 -2.29 6.98 9.64
CA ASP A 40 -2.56 8.41 9.67
C ASP A 40 -1.30 9.17 10.07
N CYS A 41 -0.85 10.06 9.18
CA CYS A 41 0.31 10.95 9.39
C CYS A 41 -0.10 12.42 9.46
N SER A 42 -1.40 12.70 9.67
CA SER A 42 -1.93 14.05 9.60
C SER A 42 -1.43 14.88 10.78
N VAL A 43 -0.95 16.09 10.51
CA VAL A 43 -0.53 17.02 11.57
C VAL A 43 -1.73 17.42 12.43
N THR A 44 -2.92 17.51 11.81
CA THR A 44 -4.17 17.80 12.51
C THR A 44 -5.32 16.97 11.94
N LYS A 45 -6.32 16.62 12.77
CA LYS A 45 -7.56 15.93 12.36
C LYS A 45 -8.73 16.90 12.17
N LYS A 46 -8.44 18.10 11.64
CA LYS A 46 -9.43 19.19 11.53
C LYS A 46 -10.41 19.01 10.37
N PHE A 47 -10.03 18.27 9.33
CA PHE A 47 -10.79 18.16 8.09
C PHE A 47 -11.24 16.72 7.87
N PHE A 48 -10.37 15.89 7.30
CA PHE A 48 -10.67 14.52 6.96
C PHE A 48 -10.19 13.54 8.03
N GLU A 49 -10.96 12.49 8.20
CA GLU A 49 -10.60 11.32 9.00
C GLU A 49 -11.10 10.07 8.26
N LEU A 50 -10.20 9.12 8.04
CA LEU A 50 -10.54 7.84 7.41
C LEU A 50 -10.75 6.77 8.47
N THR A 51 -11.81 5.99 8.32
CA THR A 51 -12.13 4.85 9.18
C THR A 51 -12.56 3.66 8.32
N ASN A 52 -12.56 2.46 8.93
CA ASN A 52 -13.02 1.23 8.28
C ASN A 52 -12.36 0.95 6.92
N GLU A 53 -11.04 1.15 6.86
CA GLU A 53 -10.27 0.99 5.64
C GLU A 53 -10.03 -0.49 5.35
N SER A 54 -10.29 -0.91 4.11
CA SER A 54 -10.04 -2.27 3.65
C SER A 54 -9.60 -2.29 2.19
N LEU A 55 -8.67 -3.19 1.89
CA LEU A 55 -8.12 -3.41 0.56
C LEU A 55 -8.24 -4.90 0.23
N THR A 56 -8.91 -5.24 -0.87
CA THR A 56 -9.21 -6.63 -1.22
C THR A 56 -9.03 -6.90 -2.72
N PRO A 57 -8.27 -7.93 -3.13
CA PRO A 57 -7.51 -8.85 -2.31
C PRO A 57 -6.24 -8.18 -1.73
N TYR A 58 -5.73 -8.71 -0.63
CA TYR A 58 -4.41 -8.36 -0.11
C TYR A 58 -3.61 -9.66 0.16
N PRO A 59 -2.37 -9.80 -0.33
CA PRO A 59 -1.60 -8.82 -1.11
C PRO A 59 -2.22 -8.56 -2.50
N LEU A 60 -1.91 -7.40 -3.07
CA LEU A 60 -2.35 -7.06 -4.43
C LEU A 60 -1.68 -7.99 -5.44
N THR A 61 -2.34 -8.33 -6.54
CA THR A 61 -1.74 -9.14 -7.62
C THR A 61 -1.73 -8.34 -8.92
N ARG A 62 -0.60 -8.35 -9.63
CA ARG A 62 -0.48 -7.63 -10.91
C ARG A 62 -1.52 -8.11 -11.91
N GLY A 63 -2.08 -7.14 -12.64
CA GLY A 63 -3.11 -7.40 -13.64
C GLY A 63 -4.45 -7.86 -13.06
N ARG A 64 -4.59 -7.99 -11.74
CA ARG A 64 -5.86 -8.30 -11.08
C ARG A 64 -6.54 -7.02 -10.61
N ARG A 65 -7.85 -7.10 -10.45
CA ARG A 65 -8.64 -6.03 -9.84
C ARG A 65 -8.46 -6.04 -8.33
N PHE A 66 -8.51 -4.86 -7.74
CA PHE A 66 -8.59 -4.66 -6.31
C PHE A 66 -9.72 -3.68 -5.99
N HIS A 67 -10.23 -3.82 -4.77
CA HIS A 67 -11.25 -2.98 -4.19
C HIS A 67 -10.67 -2.28 -2.97
N TRP A 68 -10.74 -0.97 -2.94
CA TRP A 68 -10.46 -0.17 -1.76
C TRP A 68 -11.76 0.42 -1.24
N LYS A 69 -12.06 0.17 0.02
CA LYS A 69 -13.22 0.72 0.72
C LYS A 69 -12.76 1.45 1.97
N ALA A 70 -13.37 2.59 2.25
CA ALA A 70 -13.13 3.37 3.45
C ALA A 70 -14.35 4.24 3.77
N GLN A 71 -14.40 4.77 4.98
CA GLN A 71 -15.32 5.83 5.37
C GLN A 71 -14.55 7.12 5.57
N LEU A 72 -14.93 8.16 4.83
CA LEU A 72 -14.37 9.50 4.95
C LEU A 72 -15.29 10.37 5.79
N HIS A 73 -14.83 10.74 6.98
CA HIS A 73 -15.48 11.76 7.79
C HIS A 73 -14.87 13.12 7.47
N ASN A 74 -15.69 14.00 6.89
CA ASN A 74 -15.31 15.38 6.61
C ASN A 74 -15.97 16.33 7.62
N ARG A 75 -15.17 17.14 8.30
CA ARG A 75 -15.64 18.09 9.33
C ARG A 75 -15.81 19.52 8.82
N LYS A 76 -15.32 19.85 7.62
CA LYS A 76 -15.31 21.22 7.07
C LYS A 76 -15.60 21.24 5.57
N THR A 77 -16.20 22.31 5.08
CA THR A 77 -16.43 22.45 3.63
C THR A 77 -15.09 22.55 2.88
N ILE A 78 -14.90 21.70 1.87
CA ILE A 78 -13.74 21.74 0.96
C ILE A 78 -14.21 22.32 -0.38
N GLN A 79 -13.74 23.53 -0.69
CA GLN A 79 -14.06 24.21 -1.94
C GLN A 79 -13.20 23.68 -3.11
N TRP A 80 -11.92 23.46 -2.81
CA TRP A 80 -10.89 23.03 -3.72
C TRP A 80 -9.78 22.37 -2.91
N GLY A 81 -8.94 21.56 -3.55
CA GLY A 81 -7.73 21.07 -2.93
C GLY A 81 -6.80 20.35 -3.88
N ILE A 82 -5.63 19.98 -3.37
CA ILE A 82 -4.61 19.21 -4.08
C ILE A 82 -4.45 17.88 -3.37
N LEU A 83 -4.44 16.79 -4.15
CA LEU A 83 -4.02 15.47 -3.70
C LEU A 83 -2.58 15.25 -4.17
N HIS A 84 -1.67 15.01 -3.24
CA HIS A 84 -0.31 14.60 -3.51
C HIS A 84 -0.18 13.11 -3.21
N PHE A 85 0.06 12.32 -4.25
CA PHE A 85 0.32 10.89 -4.14
C PHE A 85 1.76 10.60 -4.51
N THR A 86 2.47 9.94 -3.60
CA THR A 86 3.81 9.42 -3.83
C THR A 86 3.79 7.92 -3.60
N MET A 87 4.47 7.17 -4.46
CA MET A 87 4.69 5.76 -4.23
C MET A 87 6.13 5.40 -4.55
N THR A 88 6.80 4.84 -3.55
CA THR A 88 8.20 4.45 -3.61
C THR A 88 8.33 2.97 -3.34
N TYR A 89 9.41 2.36 -3.77
CA TYR A 89 9.78 1.04 -3.29
C TYR A 89 11.30 0.94 -3.21
N ASN A 90 11.78 0.10 -2.30
CA ASN A 90 13.20 -0.12 -2.16
C ASN A 90 13.65 -1.24 -3.10
N PHE A 91 14.49 -0.90 -4.07
CA PHE A 91 15.06 -1.87 -4.99
C PHE A 91 16.33 -2.47 -4.41
N LYS A 92 16.27 -3.78 -4.12
CA LYS A 92 17.39 -4.60 -3.65
C LYS A 92 18.14 -4.00 -2.44
N ASN A 93 17.44 -3.31 -1.53
CA ASN A 93 18.00 -2.70 -0.33
C ASN A 93 19.11 -1.66 -0.56
N TYR A 94 19.28 -1.15 -1.80
CA TYR A 94 20.33 -0.18 -2.12
C TYR A 94 19.80 1.17 -2.61
N THR A 95 18.61 1.24 -3.22
CA THR A 95 18.04 2.50 -3.71
C THR A 95 16.53 2.54 -3.54
N ASN A 96 16.00 3.69 -3.15
CA ASN A 96 14.56 3.94 -3.16
C ASN A 96 14.17 4.49 -4.52
N ILE A 97 13.31 3.79 -5.24
CA ILE A 97 12.80 4.23 -6.54
C ILE A 97 11.41 4.81 -6.33
N THR A 98 11.24 6.05 -6.76
CA THR A 98 9.93 6.70 -6.84
C THR A 98 9.24 6.26 -8.12
N PHE A 99 8.15 5.52 -7.98
CA PHE A 99 7.34 5.06 -9.11
C PHE A 99 6.29 6.10 -9.50
N PHE A 100 5.70 6.76 -8.49
CA PHE A 100 4.81 7.89 -8.67
C PHE A 100 5.18 9.02 -7.73
N ASP A 101 5.12 10.23 -8.24
CA ASP A 101 5.12 11.49 -7.48
C ASP A 101 4.27 12.47 -8.28
N VAL A 102 3.00 12.56 -7.91
CA VAL A 102 1.98 13.27 -8.69
C VAL A 102 1.13 14.16 -7.80
N LYS A 103 0.83 15.35 -8.32
CA LYS A 103 -0.15 16.28 -7.72
C LYS A 103 -1.37 16.31 -8.63
N LEU A 104 -2.52 16.00 -8.05
CA LEU A 104 -3.80 15.91 -8.73
C LEU A 104 -4.79 16.90 -8.09
N ASN A 105 -5.83 17.23 -8.84
CA ASN A 105 -6.97 17.93 -8.30
C ASN A 105 -7.72 17.01 -7.33
N LEU A 106 -7.88 17.44 -6.08
CA LEU A 106 -8.58 16.68 -5.05
C LEU A 106 -10.07 16.50 -5.40
N CYS A 107 -10.71 17.53 -5.94
CA CYS A 107 -12.13 17.50 -6.25
C CYS A 107 -12.46 16.49 -7.35
N ASP A 108 -11.62 16.40 -8.38
CA ASP A 108 -11.78 15.38 -9.43
C ASP A 108 -11.58 13.98 -8.85
N SER A 109 -10.58 13.81 -7.96
CA SER A 109 -10.32 12.55 -7.27
C SER A 109 -11.48 12.13 -6.35
N LEU A 110 -12.16 13.09 -5.71
CA LEU A 110 -13.33 12.82 -4.87
C LEU A 110 -14.56 12.44 -5.71
N ASP A 111 -14.75 13.01 -6.90
CA ASP A 111 -15.83 12.57 -7.80
C ASP A 111 -15.66 11.08 -8.16
N ASP A 112 -14.42 10.63 -8.40
CA ASP A 112 -14.13 9.21 -8.67
C ASP A 112 -14.31 8.30 -7.44
N LEU A 113 -13.97 8.77 -6.24
CA LEU A 113 -13.94 7.94 -5.02
C LEU A 113 -15.27 7.88 -4.27
N ILE A 114 -16.00 9.00 -4.25
CA ILE A 114 -17.24 9.19 -3.47
C ILE A 114 -18.39 9.76 -4.31
N HIS A 115 -18.23 9.89 -5.63
CA HIS A 115 -19.28 10.36 -6.56
C HIS A 115 -19.88 11.71 -6.15
N THR A 116 -19.05 12.57 -5.56
CA THR A 116 -19.46 13.89 -5.07
C THR A 116 -18.47 14.93 -5.53
N ARG A 117 -18.99 15.97 -6.19
CA ARG A 117 -18.19 17.11 -6.64
C ARG A 117 -18.04 18.14 -5.54
N CYS A 118 -16.95 18.89 -5.61
CA CYS A 118 -16.78 20.08 -4.80
C CYS A 118 -17.84 21.15 -5.12
N PRO A 119 -18.28 21.96 -4.13
CA PRO A 119 -17.77 21.99 -2.76
C PRO A 119 -18.27 20.82 -1.90
N LEU A 120 -17.33 20.07 -1.33
CA LEU A 120 -17.63 18.93 -0.48
C LEU A 120 -18.06 19.44 0.90
N GLN A 121 -19.31 19.18 1.28
CA GLN A 121 -19.84 19.60 2.57
C GLN A 121 -19.32 18.72 3.71
N PRO A 122 -19.45 19.17 4.98
CA PRO A 122 -19.23 18.30 6.13
C PRO A 122 -20.20 17.12 6.12
N GLY A 123 -19.72 15.94 6.46
CA GLY A 123 -20.50 14.70 6.44
C GLY A 123 -19.65 13.44 6.47
N THR A 124 -20.31 12.30 6.42
CA THR A 124 -19.66 10.98 6.30
C THR A 124 -19.95 10.42 4.91
N TYR A 125 -18.88 10.08 4.19
CA TYR A 125 -18.94 9.60 2.82
C TYR A 125 -18.38 8.17 2.74
N GLN A 126 -19.01 7.32 1.93
CA GLN A 126 -18.50 5.98 1.66
C GLN A 126 -17.58 6.03 0.44
N MET A 127 -16.32 5.68 0.64
CA MET A 127 -15.35 5.54 -0.44
C MET A 127 -15.40 4.12 -0.98
N ASN A 128 -15.52 4.00 -2.30
CA ASN A 128 -15.48 2.70 -2.97
C ASN A 128 -14.76 2.83 -4.30
N TYR A 129 -13.54 2.31 -4.36
CA TYR A 129 -12.70 2.36 -5.53
C TYR A 129 -12.42 0.96 -6.05
N ASN A 130 -12.55 0.76 -7.36
CA ASN A 130 -12.24 -0.49 -8.02
C ASN A 130 -11.31 -0.21 -9.20
N ALA A 131 -10.09 -0.75 -9.13
CA ALA A 131 -9.10 -0.58 -10.19
C ALA A 131 -8.34 -1.87 -10.45
N LYS A 132 -7.73 -1.94 -11.63
CA LYS A 132 -6.82 -3.02 -12.00
C LYS A 132 -5.40 -2.60 -11.61
N VAL A 133 -4.68 -3.45 -10.90
CA VAL A 133 -3.24 -3.26 -10.65
C VAL A 133 -2.51 -3.27 -12.01
N PRO A 134 -1.84 -2.18 -12.42
CA PRO A 134 -1.02 -2.12 -13.62
C PRO A 134 -0.02 -3.28 -13.74
N ASN A 135 0.12 -3.83 -14.94
CA ASN A 135 1.07 -4.92 -15.22
C ASN A 135 2.53 -4.45 -15.12
N GLN A 136 2.76 -3.14 -15.20
CA GLN A 136 4.08 -2.49 -15.15
C GLN A 136 4.70 -2.52 -13.75
N PHE A 137 3.90 -2.81 -12.70
CA PHE A 137 4.44 -2.95 -11.36
C PHE A 137 5.40 -4.14 -11.25
N TRP A 138 6.42 -3.98 -10.42
CA TRP A 138 7.33 -5.06 -10.08
C TRP A 138 6.83 -5.75 -8.80
N PRO A 139 7.04 -7.07 -8.65
CA PRO A 139 6.71 -7.74 -7.40
C PRO A 139 7.61 -7.21 -6.28
N ALA A 140 7.04 -6.47 -5.34
CA ALA A 140 7.76 -5.80 -4.26
C ALA A 140 6.81 -5.30 -3.17
N GLN A 141 7.39 -4.84 -2.06
CA GLN A 141 6.72 -4.02 -1.06
C GLN A 141 6.96 -2.54 -1.38
N TYR A 142 5.87 -1.82 -1.62
CA TYR A 142 5.83 -0.39 -1.90
C TYR A 142 5.45 0.38 -0.64
N LYS A 143 5.98 1.58 -0.50
CA LYS A 143 5.54 2.58 0.46
C LYS A 143 4.83 3.69 -0.29
N ALA A 144 3.53 3.81 -0.05
CA ALA A 144 2.72 4.89 -0.59
C ALA A 144 2.45 5.96 0.47
N TYR A 145 2.38 7.19 0.02
CA TYR A 145 2.10 8.38 0.79
C TYR A 145 1.02 9.17 0.06
N ILE A 146 -0.05 9.50 0.77
CA ILE A 146 -1.14 10.33 0.29
C ILE A 146 -1.25 11.51 1.24
N ALA A 147 -1.16 12.72 0.72
CA ALA A 147 -1.50 13.92 1.46
C ALA A 147 -2.46 14.78 0.65
N THR A 148 -3.42 15.40 1.33
CA THR A 148 -4.32 16.35 0.69
C THR A 148 -4.18 17.71 1.35
N TYR A 149 -4.34 18.76 0.56
CA TYR A 149 -4.20 20.15 0.99
C TYR A 149 -5.40 20.96 0.48
N ASP A 150 -5.89 21.90 1.26
CA ASP A 150 -6.93 22.83 0.82
C ASP A 150 -6.37 23.95 -0.08
N ASP A 151 -7.23 24.90 -0.46
CA ASP A 151 -6.88 26.07 -1.26
C ASP A 151 -5.87 27.02 -0.58
N LYS A 152 -5.71 26.91 0.74
CA LYS A 152 -4.75 27.69 1.54
C LYS A 152 -3.45 26.93 1.81
N GLY A 153 -3.35 25.68 1.33
CA GLY A 153 -2.21 24.82 1.60
C GLY A 153 -2.21 24.21 2.99
N GLU A 154 -3.30 24.29 3.76
CA GLU A 154 -3.42 23.55 5.02
C GLU A 154 -3.64 22.06 4.71
N GLN A 155 -2.89 21.18 5.39
CA GLN A 155 -3.03 19.73 5.21
C GLN A 155 -4.39 19.27 5.76
N THR A 156 -5.20 18.65 4.90
CA THR A 156 -6.54 18.16 5.24
C THR A 156 -6.58 16.67 5.56
N LEU A 157 -5.66 15.88 5.00
CA LEU A 157 -5.43 14.47 5.28
C LEU A 157 -3.97 14.11 5.03
N CYS A 158 -3.46 13.12 5.75
CA CYS A 158 -2.21 12.43 5.45
C CYS A 158 -2.34 10.96 5.81
N GLN A 159 -2.00 10.08 4.87
CA GLN A 159 -1.93 8.65 5.06
C GLN A 159 -0.64 8.10 4.49
N THR A 160 -0.07 7.14 5.21
CA THR A 160 1.01 6.29 4.73
C THR A 160 0.52 4.86 4.64
N MET A 161 0.98 4.13 3.63
CA MET A 161 0.63 2.72 3.49
C MET A 161 1.80 1.88 3.00
N GLU A 162 1.82 0.62 3.45
CA GLU A 162 2.71 -0.40 2.92
C GLU A 162 1.90 -1.37 2.06
N LEU A 163 2.21 -1.44 0.76
CA LEU A 163 1.50 -2.25 -0.21
C LEU A 163 2.40 -3.37 -0.72
N VAL A 164 1.99 -4.62 -0.54
CA VAL A 164 2.64 -5.76 -1.19
C VAL A 164 1.95 -6.03 -2.52
N ILE A 165 2.73 -5.97 -3.61
CA ILE A 165 2.29 -6.37 -4.95
C ILE A 165 2.98 -7.69 -5.32
N ALA A 166 2.18 -8.74 -5.53
CA ALA A 166 2.60 -10.07 -5.94
C ALA A 166 2.55 -10.24 -7.47
N SER A 167 3.28 -11.26 -7.95
CA SER A 167 3.51 -11.54 -9.36
C SER A 167 2.26 -11.82 -10.17
#